data_AF-A0A6P8SMW4-F1
#
_entry.id   AF-A0A6P8SMW4-F1
#
_cell.length_a   1.000
_cell.length_b   1.000
_cell.length_c   1.000
_cell.angle_alpha   90.00
_cell.angle_beta   90.00
_cell.angle_gamma   90.00
#
_symmetry.space_group_name_H-M   'P 1'
#
loop_
_entity.id
_entity.type
_entity.pdbx_description
1 polymer ?
#
loop_
_entity_poly.entity_id
_entity_poly.type
_entity_poly.pdbx_seq_one_letter_code
_entity_poly.pdbx_strand_id
1 'polypeptide(L)'
;MLQYNTHLLSRWLRSQGKQQVPGFGGFISSTGKVPPRKSTIDFYTPINQPITDNAVVYELLKRSEAATEEVGQPYTNTFDLGVAMKACPIVWKYEEVFSKHVNLIGKFHTAMNYMGRLTGRKCLGAGYAEILIEAGLANSGCLKNILSGKSYAKALFSLKAVTEALERLLFNVFLEEEKPDIPYEILFNLIHSCTSESLNSTLKDPTLLKLIGDYLQYQDKVRRGHLGKTGMFWLSMMDHARLVFMMDFAVKTNNFELFHHCNGAMADLFFAYDGHNYARYLTWFEAFLTSTSPILVLLITSSLEL
;
A
#
# COMPACT_ATOMS: atom_id res chain seq x y z
N MET A 1 3.70 10.67 -1.68
CA MET A 1 2.50 11.53 -1.60
C MET A 1 2.31 12.44 -2.81
N LEU A 2 3.32 13.20 -3.29
CA LEU A 2 3.14 14.14 -4.41
C LEU A 2 2.59 13.50 -5.70
N GLN A 3 3.13 12.35 -6.12
CA GLN A 3 2.62 11.61 -7.29
C GLN A 3 1.18 11.13 -7.13
N TYR A 4 0.81 10.70 -5.92
CA TYR A 4 -0.55 10.27 -5.61
C TYR A 4 -1.54 11.43 -5.71
N ASN A 5 -1.22 12.58 -5.13
CA ASN A 5 -2.06 13.78 -5.24
C ASN A 5 -2.15 14.26 -6.69
N THR A 6 -1.05 14.24 -7.45
CA THR A 6 -1.05 14.58 -8.88
C THR A 6 -1.99 13.64 -9.66
N HIS A 7 -1.90 12.33 -9.43
CA HIS A 7 -2.80 11.33 -10.02
C HIS A 7 -4.28 11.58 -9.68
N LEU A 8 -4.57 11.86 -8.41
CA LEU A 8 -5.91 12.17 -7.94
C LEU A 8 -6.49 13.42 -8.62
N LEU A 9 -5.70 14.49 -8.73
CA LEU A 9 -6.07 15.72 -9.42
C LEU A 9 -6.38 15.47 -10.90
N SER A 10 -5.53 14.70 -11.60
CA SER A 10 -5.77 14.32 -12.99
C SER A 10 -7.08 13.54 -13.17
N ARG A 11 -7.39 12.61 -12.25
CA ARG A 11 -8.63 11.84 -12.26
C ARG A 11 -9.86 12.68 -11.95
N TRP A 12 -9.73 13.64 -11.03
CA TRP A 12 -10.77 14.62 -10.73
C TRP A 12 -11.07 15.51 -11.95
N LEU A 13 -10.03 16.00 -12.64
CA LEU A 13 -10.19 16.84 -13.83
C LEU A 13 -10.92 16.10 -14.97
N ARG A 14 -10.78 14.78 -15.06
CA ARG A 14 -11.54 13.90 -15.98
C ARG A 14 -12.63 13.11 -15.26
N SER A 15 -13.30 13.72 -14.28
CA SER A 15 -14.36 13.06 -13.51
C SER A 15 -15.68 12.90 -14.27
N GLN A 16 -15.92 13.72 -15.30
CA GLN A 16 -17.12 13.69 -16.12
C GLN A 16 -17.01 12.63 -17.22
N GLY A 17 -17.98 11.72 -17.28
CA GLY A 17 -18.03 10.64 -18.29
C GLY A 17 -17.08 9.48 -18.02
N LYS A 18 -16.61 8.81 -19.08
CA LYS A 18 -15.70 7.67 -18.96
C LYS A 18 -14.32 8.16 -18.50
N GLN A 19 -13.88 7.64 -17.37
CA GLN A 19 -12.59 7.99 -16.80
C GLN A 19 -11.42 7.65 -17.75
N GLN A 20 -10.64 8.67 -18.11
CA GLN A 20 -9.52 8.56 -19.06
C GLN A 20 -8.18 8.27 -18.38
N VAL A 21 -8.01 8.73 -17.14
CA VAL A 21 -6.78 8.48 -16.37
C VAL A 21 -6.89 7.08 -15.75
N PRO A 22 -5.88 6.22 -15.83
CA PRO A 22 -5.91 4.91 -15.20
C PRO A 22 -6.12 4.99 -13.67
N GLY A 23 -6.58 3.90 -13.06
CA GLY A 23 -6.52 3.77 -11.59
C GLY A 23 -5.07 3.82 -11.11
N PHE A 24 -4.83 4.09 -9.82
CA PHE A 24 -3.48 4.38 -9.31
C PHE A 24 -2.44 3.30 -9.69
N GLY A 25 -2.81 2.02 -9.65
CA GLY A 25 -1.94 0.93 -10.09
C GLY A 25 -1.53 1.02 -11.57
N GLY A 26 -2.48 1.31 -12.45
CA GLY A 26 -2.20 1.48 -13.89
C GLY A 26 -1.42 2.75 -14.18
N PHE A 27 -1.68 3.82 -13.43
CA PHE A 27 -0.92 5.07 -13.54
C PHE A 27 0.56 4.83 -13.22
N ILE A 28 0.86 4.14 -12.12
CA ILE A 28 2.24 3.75 -11.76
C ILE A 28 2.89 2.91 -12.86
N SER A 29 2.16 1.97 -13.46
CA SER A 29 2.69 1.15 -14.54
C SER A 29 2.98 1.98 -15.81
N SER A 30 2.14 2.97 -16.14
CA SER A 30 2.32 3.82 -17.31
C SER A 30 3.42 4.86 -17.15
N THR A 31 3.59 5.41 -15.94
CA THR A 31 4.61 6.43 -15.63
C THR A 31 5.85 5.86 -14.95
N GLY A 32 5.93 4.54 -14.84
CA GLY A 32 7.01 3.81 -14.18
C GLY A 32 8.15 3.48 -15.13
N LYS A 33 9.27 3.03 -14.57
CA LYS A 33 10.35 2.45 -15.39
C LYS A 33 9.90 1.08 -15.88
N VAL A 34 10.00 0.85 -17.19
CA VAL A 34 9.80 -0.48 -17.76
C VAL A 34 10.97 -1.37 -17.31
N PRO A 35 10.72 -2.51 -16.64
CA PRO A 35 11.79 -3.39 -16.21
C PRO A 35 12.49 -3.99 -17.44
N PRO A 36 13.84 -4.17 -17.40
CA PRO A 36 14.59 -4.70 -18.54
C PRO A 36 14.28 -6.17 -18.83
N ARG A 37 13.73 -6.89 -17.84
CA ARG A 37 13.30 -8.28 -17.95
C ARG A 37 12.01 -8.49 -17.17
N LYS A 38 11.17 -9.42 -17.63
CA LYS A 38 10.02 -9.88 -16.85
C LYS A 38 10.49 -10.79 -15.72
N SER A 39 9.77 -10.75 -14.60
CA SER A 39 9.96 -11.69 -13.49
C SER A 39 9.55 -13.10 -13.91
N THR A 40 10.38 -14.09 -13.56
CA THR A 40 10.08 -15.52 -13.76
C THR A 40 9.41 -16.05 -12.49
N ILE A 41 8.29 -16.74 -12.64
CA ILE A 41 7.57 -17.37 -11.54
C ILE A 41 7.71 -18.88 -11.69
N ASP A 42 8.19 -19.53 -10.63
CA ASP A 42 8.25 -20.98 -10.54
C ASP A 42 7.65 -21.45 -9.20
N PHE A 43 7.20 -22.71 -9.17
CA PHE A 43 6.58 -23.32 -8.02
C PHE A 43 7.47 -24.44 -7.47
N TYR A 44 7.98 -24.25 -6.26
CA TYR A 44 8.72 -25.29 -5.56
C TYR A 44 7.80 -26.41 -5.07
N THR A 45 8.34 -27.63 -4.97
CA THR A 45 7.64 -28.79 -4.42
C THR A 45 7.11 -28.48 -3.02
N PRO A 46 5.79 -28.57 -2.78
CA PRO A 46 5.20 -28.26 -1.49
C PRO A 46 5.75 -29.14 -0.36
N ILE A 47 5.91 -28.55 0.83
CA ILE A 47 6.11 -29.32 2.05
C ILE A 47 4.72 -29.70 2.59
N ASN A 48 4.37 -30.98 2.49
CA ASN A 48 3.06 -31.50 2.92
C ASN A 48 2.98 -31.70 4.44
N GLN A 49 3.33 -30.66 5.20
CA GLN A 49 3.28 -30.63 6.67
C GLN A 49 2.81 -29.24 7.14
N PRO A 50 2.21 -29.12 8.33
CA PRO A 50 1.74 -27.84 8.83
C PRO A 50 2.86 -26.82 8.97
N ILE A 51 2.71 -25.65 8.35
CA ILE A 51 3.66 -24.53 8.46
C ILE A 51 3.82 -24.00 9.90
N THR A 52 2.93 -24.43 10.80
CA THR A 52 3.02 -24.16 12.23
C THR A 52 4.12 -24.95 12.94
N ASP A 53 4.70 -25.98 12.31
CA ASP A 53 5.82 -26.74 12.89
C ASP A 53 7.17 -26.03 12.61
N ASN A 54 8.00 -25.87 13.64
CA ASN A 54 9.31 -25.26 13.50
C ASN A 54 10.25 -26.09 12.62
N ALA A 55 10.11 -27.42 12.58
CA ALA A 55 10.90 -28.28 11.69
C ALA A 55 10.57 -27.99 10.21
N VAL A 56 9.30 -27.73 9.91
CA VAL A 56 8.84 -27.34 8.57
C VAL A 56 9.38 -25.97 8.19
N VAL A 57 9.34 -24.99 9.11
CA VAL A 57 9.90 -23.65 8.85
C VAL A 57 11.43 -23.72 8.66
N TYR A 58 12.13 -24.55 9.42
CA TYR A 58 13.58 -24.76 9.26
C TYR A 58 13.91 -25.33 7.87
N GLU A 59 13.18 -26.36 7.43
CA GLU A 59 13.33 -26.93 6.08
C GLU A 59 12.97 -25.92 4.98
N LEU A 60 11.91 -25.13 5.20
CA LEU A 60 11.53 -24.06 4.28
C LEU A 60 12.66 -23.04 4.10
N LEU A 61 13.31 -22.61 5.19
CA LEU A 61 14.45 -21.69 5.13
C LEU A 61 15.60 -22.25 4.29
N LYS A 62 15.90 -23.55 4.40
CA LYS A 62 16.92 -24.21 3.57
C LYS A 62 16.55 -24.25 2.09
N ARG A 63 15.30 -24.60 1.78
CA ARG A 63 14.81 -24.63 0.39
C ARG A 63 14.79 -23.25 -0.24
N SER A 64 14.40 -22.23 0.52
CA SER A 64 14.42 -20.85 0.06
C SER A 64 15.85 -20.38 -0.22
N GLU A 65 16.85 -20.78 0.59
CA GLU A 65 18.24 -20.46 0.31
C GLU A 65 18.75 -21.11 -0.98
N ALA A 66 18.50 -22.41 -1.16
CA ALA A 66 18.86 -23.12 -2.39
C ALA A 66 18.22 -22.47 -3.63
N ALA A 67 16.94 -22.10 -3.54
CA ALA A 67 16.22 -21.38 -4.59
C ALA A 67 16.88 -20.03 -4.94
N THR A 68 17.28 -19.27 -3.92
CA THR A 68 17.98 -17.99 -4.08
C THR A 68 19.36 -18.18 -4.72
N GLU A 69 20.08 -19.24 -4.37
CA GLU A 69 21.37 -19.58 -4.98
C GLU A 69 21.23 -19.95 -6.47
N GLU A 70 20.20 -20.71 -6.85
CA GLU A 70 19.90 -21.09 -8.24
C GLU A 70 19.75 -19.88 -9.17
N VAL A 71 19.20 -18.77 -8.65
CA VAL A 71 19.00 -17.53 -9.40
C VAL A 71 20.12 -16.50 -9.21
N GLY A 72 21.19 -16.88 -8.50
CA GLY A 72 22.37 -16.03 -8.26
C GLY A 72 22.09 -14.82 -7.37
N GLN A 73 21.08 -14.89 -6.50
CA GLN A 73 20.79 -13.83 -5.55
C GLN A 73 21.64 -14.00 -4.27
N PRO A 74 22.16 -12.89 -3.69
CA PRO A 74 23.04 -12.97 -2.51
C PRO A 74 22.29 -13.18 -1.19
N TYR A 75 20.99 -12.87 -1.15
CA TYR A 75 20.15 -12.93 0.05
C TYR A 75 18.76 -13.48 -0.33
N THR A 76 18.17 -14.25 0.58
CA THR A 76 16.88 -14.93 0.37
C THR A 76 15.80 -14.21 1.16
N ASN A 77 14.64 -13.80 0.61
CA ASN A 77 13.49 -13.35 1.43
C ASN A 77 12.09 -13.28 0.80
N THR A 78 11.11 -13.76 1.56
CA THR A 78 10.05 -12.97 2.25
C THR A 78 9.04 -13.94 2.82
N PHE A 79 8.58 -13.70 4.04
CA PHE A 79 7.53 -14.51 4.65
C PHE A 79 6.28 -13.69 4.85
N ASP A 80 5.11 -14.32 4.78
CA ASP A 80 3.95 -13.72 5.43
C ASP A 80 4.24 -13.57 6.94
N LEU A 81 3.54 -12.65 7.60
CA LEU A 81 3.80 -12.35 9.01
C LEU A 81 3.77 -13.61 9.89
N GLY A 82 2.81 -14.53 9.66
CA GLY A 82 2.65 -15.71 10.48
C GLY A 82 3.87 -16.63 10.43
N VAL A 83 4.47 -16.78 9.25
CA VAL A 83 5.70 -17.55 9.06
C VAL A 83 6.92 -16.77 9.55
N ALA A 84 6.98 -15.46 9.32
CA ALA A 84 8.06 -14.60 9.80
C ALA A 84 8.22 -14.70 11.34
N MET A 85 7.11 -14.76 12.08
CA MET A 85 7.10 -14.95 13.53
C MET A 85 7.81 -16.23 14.00
N LYS A 86 7.86 -17.27 13.16
CA LYS A 86 8.55 -18.53 13.43
C LYS A 86 9.95 -18.58 12.83
N ALA A 87 10.14 -17.97 11.66
CA ALA A 87 11.41 -17.92 10.97
C ALA A 87 12.45 -17.09 11.74
N CYS A 88 12.07 -15.93 12.30
CA CYS A 88 13.03 -15.06 13.01
C CYS A 88 13.74 -15.77 14.18
N PRO A 89 13.04 -16.43 15.13
CA PRO A 89 13.71 -17.20 16.18
C PRO A 89 14.64 -18.30 15.67
N ILE A 90 14.30 -18.95 14.55
CA ILE A 90 15.12 -20.00 13.96
C ILE A 90 16.41 -19.40 13.36
N VAL A 91 16.29 -18.31 12.59
CA VAL A 91 17.43 -17.61 12.00
C VAL A 91 18.37 -17.10 13.10
N TRP A 92 17.84 -16.51 14.17
CA TRP A 92 18.66 -16.05 15.30
C TRP A 92 19.33 -17.19 16.06
N LYS A 93 18.66 -18.34 16.19
CA LYS A 93 19.23 -19.51 16.86
C LYS A 93 20.35 -20.17 16.06
N TYR A 94 20.26 -20.13 14.73
CA TYR A 94 21.19 -20.78 13.81
C TYR A 94 21.81 -19.75 12.85
N GLU A 95 22.35 -18.65 13.41
CA GLU A 95 22.87 -17.51 12.64
C GLU A 95 23.93 -17.92 11.61
N GLU A 96 24.86 -18.82 11.99
CA GLU A 96 25.90 -19.32 11.08
C GLU A 96 25.31 -20.05 9.86
N VAL A 97 24.19 -20.76 10.04
CA VAL A 97 23.52 -21.53 8.99
C VAL A 97 22.69 -20.61 8.10
N PHE A 98 22.08 -19.57 8.68
CA PHE A 98 21.09 -18.71 8.01
C PHE A 98 21.54 -17.25 7.88
N SER A 99 22.85 -17.02 7.78
CA SER A 99 23.46 -15.69 7.70
C SER A 99 23.04 -14.89 6.47
N LYS A 100 22.52 -15.55 5.41
CA LYS A 100 21.99 -14.93 4.19
C LYS A 100 20.49 -14.62 4.24
N HIS A 101 19.80 -14.93 5.34
CA HIS A 101 18.36 -14.66 5.49
C HIS A 101 18.12 -13.28 6.11
N VAL A 102 17.24 -12.48 5.50
CA VAL A 102 16.90 -11.13 5.98
C VAL A 102 15.37 -10.98 6.09
N ASN A 103 14.77 -11.71 7.02
CA ASN A 103 13.32 -11.93 7.07
C ASN A 103 12.48 -10.64 6.94
N LEU A 104 11.94 -10.40 5.73
CA LEU A 104 11.00 -9.31 5.47
C LEU A 104 9.56 -9.77 5.70
N ILE A 105 8.74 -8.88 6.25
CA ILE A 105 7.29 -9.09 6.37
C ILE A 105 6.63 -8.73 5.03
N GLY A 106 5.99 -9.71 4.39
CA GLY A 106 5.36 -9.54 3.10
C GLY A 106 4.17 -8.58 3.09
N LYS A 107 4.06 -7.75 2.04
CA LYS A 107 2.98 -6.75 1.86
C LYS A 107 1.57 -7.36 1.92
N PHE A 108 1.39 -8.57 1.38
CA PHE A 108 0.07 -9.09 1.02
C PHE A 108 -0.79 -9.34 2.26
N HIS A 109 -0.29 -10.16 3.20
CA HIS A 109 -1.02 -10.45 4.43
C HIS A 109 -1.14 -9.22 5.34
N THR A 110 -0.13 -8.34 5.37
CA THR A 110 -0.19 -7.08 6.12
C THR A 110 -1.31 -6.19 5.58
N ALA A 111 -1.31 -5.89 4.28
CA ALA A 111 -2.34 -5.08 3.65
C ALA A 111 -3.74 -5.71 3.76
N MET A 112 -3.85 -7.03 3.56
CA MET A 112 -5.11 -7.77 3.71
C MET A 112 -5.72 -7.58 5.10
N ASN A 113 -4.95 -7.84 6.15
CA ASN A 113 -5.43 -7.74 7.53
C ASN A 113 -5.67 -6.28 7.92
N TYR A 114 -4.83 -5.35 7.44
CA TYR A 114 -5.00 -3.92 7.68
C TYR A 114 -6.31 -3.39 7.09
N MET A 115 -6.60 -3.74 5.82
CA MET A 115 -7.89 -3.42 5.18
C MET A 115 -9.06 -4.02 5.96
N GLY A 116 -8.91 -5.23 6.49
CA GLY A 116 -9.93 -5.86 7.34
C GLY A 116 -10.17 -5.11 8.66
N ARG A 117 -9.13 -4.54 9.27
CA ARG A 117 -9.26 -3.66 10.45
C ARG A 117 -9.90 -2.33 10.10
N LEU A 118 -9.48 -1.73 8.99
CA LEU A 118 -10.03 -0.46 8.53
C LEU A 118 -11.53 -0.58 8.21
N THR A 119 -11.88 -1.48 7.29
CA THR A 119 -13.24 -1.56 6.74
C THR A 119 -14.20 -2.35 7.63
N GLY A 120 -13.74 -3.42 8.27
CA GLY A 120 -14.57 -4.31 9.10
C GLY A 120 -14.60 -3.97 10.59
N ARG A 121 -13.74 -3.06 11.08
CA ARG A 121 -13.72 -2.63 12.49
C ARG A 121 -13.84 -1.12 12.63
N LYS A 122 -12.89 -0.34 12.11
CA LYS A 122 -12.91 1.13 12.21
C LYS A 122 -14.15 1.74 11.56
N CYS A 123 -14.54 1.23 10.39
CA CYS A 123 -15.72 1.68 9.66
C CYS A 123 -17.02 0.94 10.03
N LEU A 124 -16.99 0.07 11.05
CA LEU A 124 -18.18 -0.66 11.47
C LEU A 124 -19.26 0.31 11.97
N GLY A 125 -20.44 0.25 11.37
CA GLY A 125 -21.56 1.14 11.69
C GLY A 125 -21.43 2.57 11.13
N ALA A 126 -20.38 2.87 10.36
CA ALA A 126 -20.15 4.20 9.81
C ALA A 126 -20.69 4.40 8.38
N GLY A 127 -21.40 3.42 7.81
CA GLY A 127 -21.95 3.49 6.45
C GLY A 127 -21.06 2.91 5.35
N TYR A 128 -19.85 2.42 5.64
CA TYR A 128 -18.94 1.90 4.60
C TYR A 128 -19.52 0.66 3.89
N ALA A 129 -20.16 -0.24 4.64
CA ALA A 129 -20.78 -1.44 4.07
C ALA A 129 -21.95 -1.09 3.15
N GLU A 130 -22.76 -0.13 3.56
CA GLU A 130 -23.90 0.41 2.83
C GLU A 130 -23.44 1.08 1.54
N ILE A 131 -22.37 1.90 1.59
CA ILE A 131 -21.75 2.50 0.39
C ILE A 131 -21.38 1.40 -0.62
N LEU A 132 -20.79 0.29 -0.18
CA LEU A 132 -20.40 -0.79 -1.10
C LEU A 132 -21.59 -1.47 -1.76
N ILE A 133 -22.68 -1.69 -1.02
CA ILE A 133 -23.89 -2.33 -1.53
C ILE A 133 -24.59 -1.39 -2.52
N GLU A 134 -24.87 -0.16 -2.09
CA GLU A 134 -25.63 0.82 -2.89
C GLU A 134 -24.88 1.25 -4.15
N ALA A 135 -23.54 1.29 -4.11
CA ALA A 135 -22.72 1.55 -5.29
C ALA A 135 -22.53 0.32 -6.20
N GLY A 136 -23.10 -0.84 -5.86
CA GLY A 136 -22.94 -2.09 -6.63
C GLY A 136 -21.52 -2.67 -6.62
N LEU A 137 -20.68 -2.24 -5.68
CA LEU A 137 -19.31 -2.74 -5.51
C LEU A 137 -19.26 -4.09 -4.78
N ALA A 138 -20.29 -4.36 -3.97
CA ALA A 138 -20.47 -5.61 -3.26
C ALA A 138 -21.93 -6.06 -3.31
N ASN A 139 -22.13 -7.37 -3.20
CA ASN A 139 -23.43 -7.95 -2.85
C ASN A 139 -23.37 -8.55 -1.45
N SER A 140 -24.53 -8.83 -0.86
CA SER A 140 -24.62 -9.39 0.50
C SER A 140 -23.81 -10.68 0.67
N GLY A 141 -23.72 -11.51 -0.37
CA GLY A 141 -22.97 -12.77 -0.36
C GLY A 141 -21.44 -12.62 -0.28
N CYS A 142 -20.86 -11.53 -0.78
CA CYS A 142 -19.41 -11.32 -0.75
C CYS A 142 -18.94 -10.23 0.23
N LEU A 143 -19.87 -9.42 0.78
CA LEU A 143 -19.58 -8.29 1.67
C LEU A 143 -18.69 -8.68 2.86
N LYS A 144 -19.02 -9.77 3.57
CA LYS A 144 -18.24 -10.23 4.73
C LYS A 144 -16.76 -10.44 4.40
N ASN A 145 -16.47 -11.03 3.24
CA ASN A 145 -15.09 -11.32 2.82
C ASN A 145 -14.36 -10.05 2.33
N ILE A 146 -15.10 -9.08 1.80
CA ILE A 146 -14.56 -7.76 1.42
C ILE A 146 -14.19 -6.98 2.69
N LEU A 147 -15.12 -6.85 3.64
CA LEU A 147 -14.93 -6.11 4.90
C LEU A 147 -13.88 -6.75 5.82
N SER A 148 -13.66 -8.05 5.70
CA SER A 148 -12.56 -8.72 6.42
C SER A 148 -11.22 -8.65 5.69
N GLY A 149 -11.16 -8.02 4.51
CA GLY A 149 -9.99 -7.98 3.63
C GLY A 149 -9.67 -9.30 2.92
N LYS A 150 -10.32 -10.41 3.27
CA LYS A 150 -9.99 -11.77 2.79
C LYS A 150 -10.19 -11.94 1.29
N SER A 151 -11.18 -11.25 0.71
CA SER A 151 -11.30 -11.13 -0.75
C SER A 151 -10.39 -10.01 -1.24
N TYR A 152 -9.07 -10.22 -1.16
CA TYR A 152 -8.05 -9.15 -1.29
C TYR A 152 -8.27 -8.24 -2.51
N ALA A 153 -8.41 -8.82 -3.71
CA ALA A 153 -8.59 -8.05 -4.93
C ALA A 153 -9.86 -7.16 -4.89
N LYS A 154 -10.99 -7.72 -4.42
CA LYS A 154 -12.25 -6.98 -4.29
C LYS A 154 -12.21 -5.96 -3.16
N ALA A 155 -11.56 -6.28 -2.05
CA ALA A 155 -11.36 -5.37 -0.93
C ALA A 155 -10.51 -4.16 -1.32
N LEU A 156 -9.37 -4.39 -1.98
CA LEU A 156 -8.50 -3.33 -2.47
C LEU A 156 -9.19 -2.47 -3.52
N PHE A 157 -9.93 -3.09 -4.45
CA PHE A 157 -10.71 -2.36 -5.46
C PHE A 157 -11.77 -1.47 -4.80
N SER A 158 -12.55 -2.02 -3.87
CA SER A 158 -13.60 -1.30 -3.14
C SER A 158 -13.02 -0.14 -2.33
N LEU A 159 -11.90 -0.37 -1.63
CA LEU A 159 -11.20 0.66 -0.88
C LEU A 159 -10.72 1.79 -1.79
N LYS A 160 -10.09 1.45 -2.92
CA LYS A 160 -9.66 2.45 -3.93
C LYS A 160 -10.85 3.27 -4.44
N ALA A 161 -11.95 2.62 -4.80
CA ALA A 161 -13.14 3.29 -5.34
C ALA A 161 -13.78 4.24 -4.32
N VAL A 162 -13.99 3.78 -3.08
CA VAL A 162 -14.59 4.61 -2.02
C VAL A 162 -13.66 5.75 -1.63
N THR A 163 -12.36 5.49 -1.43
CA THR A 163 -11.39 6.55 -1.11
C THR A 163 -11.35 7.60 -2.22
N GLU A 164 -11.29 7.20 -3.50
CA GLU A 164 -11.29 8.15 -4.60
C GLU A 164 -12.58 8.99 -4.65
N ALA A 165 -13.73 8.39 -4.40
CA ALA A 165 -15.00 9.14 -4.34
C ALA A 165 -14.97 10.20 -3.22
N LEU A 166 -14.52 9.83 -2.02
CA LEU A 166 -14.39 10.75 -0.89
C LEU A 166 -13.34 11.84 -1.13
N GLU A 167 -12.22 11.51 -1.76
CA GLU A 167 -11.18 12.47 -2.14
C GLU A 167 -11.73 13.52 -3.12
N ARG A 168 -12.52 13.10 -4.11
CA ARG A 168 -13.15 14.03 -5.06
C ARG A 168 -14.14 14.95 -4.35
N LEU A 169 -14.93 14.42 -3.41
CA LEU A 169 -15.84 15.22 -2.60
C LEU A 169 -15.07 16.25 -1.78
N LEU A 170 -14.03 15.83 -1.07
CA LEU A 170 -13.20 16.73 -0.27
C LEU A 170 -12.50 17.80 -1.13
N PHE A 171 -12.00 17.41 -2.31
CA PHE A 171 -11.37 18.32 -3.23
C PHE A 171 -12.33 19.36 -3.80
N ASN A 172 -13.58 18.98 -4.10
CA ASN A 172 -14.61 19.94 -4.52
C ASN A 172 -14.87 21.01 -3.45
N VAL A 173 -15.01 20.61 -2.18
CA VAL A 173 -15.20 21.56 -1.08
C VAL A 173 -13.99 22.49 -0.94
N PHE A 174 -12.78 21.94 -1.03
CA PHE A 174 -11.55 22.74 -1.04
C PHE A 174 -11.53 23.79 -2.17
N LEU A 175 -11.92 23.42 -3.39
CA LEU A 175 -11.98 24.36 -4.52
C LEU A 175 -13.04 25.45 -4.33
N GLU A 176 -14.18 25.11 -3.74
CA GLU A 176 -15.26 26.06 -3.46
C GLU A 176 -14.84 27.10 -2.40
N GLU A 177 -14.15 26.65 -1.35
CA GLU A 177 -13.75 27.50 -0.22
C GLU A 177 -12.46 28.29 -0.48
N GLU A 178 -11.41 27.65 -1.00
CA GLU A 178 -10.08 28.26 -1.15
C GLU A 178 -9.85 28.87 -2.54
N LYS A 179 -10.62 28.46 -3.54
CA LYS A 179 -10.56 28.94 -4.94
C LYS A 179 -9.13 29.06 -5.49
N PRO A 180 -8.30 27.99 -5.39
CA PRO A 180 -6.92 28.04 -5.84
C PRO A 180 -6.83 28.04 -7.37
N ASP A 181 -5.68 28.50 -7.89
CA ASP A 181 -5.35 28.36 -9.30
C ASP A 181 -5.09 26.90 -9.67
N ILE A 182 -5.69 26.44 -10.77
CA ILE A 182 -5.53 25.08 -11.27
C ILE A 182 -4.64 25.11 -12.52
N PRO A 183 -3.53 24.36 -12.56
CA PRO A 183 -2.65 24.33 -13.72
C PRO A 183 -3.21 23.38 -14.79
N TYR A 184 -4.27 23.80 -15.49
CA TYR A 184 -5.00 22.97 -16.44
C TYR A 184 -4.12 22.39 -17.55
N GLU A 185 -3.25 23.22 -18.15
CA GLU A 185 -2.43 22.82 -19.31
C GLU A 185 -1.46 21.68 -18.97
N ILE A 186 -0.73 21.78 -17.86
CA ILE A 186 0.24 20.75 -17.47
C ILE A 186 -0.48 19.45 -17.08
N LEU A 187 -1.62 19.55 -16.40
CA LEU A 187 -2.45 18.40 -16.04
C LEU A 187 -3.04 17.73 -17.28
N PHE A 188 -3.52 18.49 -18.26
CA PHE A 188 -4.02 17.92 -19.52
C PHE A 188 -2.90 17.22 -20.29
N ASN A 189 -1.69 17.76 -20.33
CA ASN A 189 -0.56 17.07 -20.95
C ASN A 189 -0.28 15.71 -20.29
N LEU A 190 -0.28 15.64 -18.95
CA LEU A 190 -0.14 14.39 -18.21
C LEU A 190 -1.29 13.42 -18.50
N ILE A 191 -2.54 13.90 -18.56
CA ILE A 191 -3.71 13.06 -18.83
C ILE A 191 -3.63 12.40 -20.21
N HIS A 192 -3.24 13.16 -21.24
CA HIS A 192 -3.23 12.64 -22.62
C HIS A 192 -2.05 11.71 -22.88
N SER A 193 -0.87 12.00 -22.33
CA SER A 193 0.35 11.23 -22.62
C SER A 193 0.61 10.12 -21.59
N CYS A 194 0.35 10.38 -20.31
CA CYS A 194 0.53 9.47 -19.19
C CYS A 194 1.89 8.74 -19.17
N THR A 195 2.98 9.47 -19.49
CA THR A 195 4.35 8.94 -19.50
C THR A 195 5.19 9.45 -18.33
N SER A 196 6.34 8.81 -18.09
CA SER A 196 7.35 9.25 -17.12
C SER A 196 7.80 10.70 -17.33
N GLU A 197 8.00 11.13 -18.58
CA GLU A 197 8.41 12.49 -18.93
C GLU A 197 7.31 13.50 -18.60
N SER A 198 6.07 13.19 -18.99
CA SER A 198 4.92 14.05 -18.69
C SER A 198 4.71 14.21 -17.19
N LEU A 199 4.88 13.12 -16.42
CA LEU A 199 4.82 13.15 -14.97
C LEU A 199 5.94 14.00 -14.39
N ASN A 200 7.19 13.79 -14.81
CA ASN A 200 8.34 14.55 -14.31
C ASN A 200 8.23 16.05 -14.59
N SER A 201 7.72 16.44 -15.75
CA SER A 201 7.44 17.85 -16.08
C SER A 201 6.34 18.41 -15.19
N THR A 202 5.28 17.64 -14.98
CA THR A 202 4.14 18.03 -14.12
C THR A 202 4.57 18.23 -12.67
N LEU A 203 5.38 17.32 -12.11
CA LEU A 203 5.86 17.40 -10.72
C LEU A 203 6.80 18.58 -10.44
N LYS A 204 7.32 19.25 -11.48
CA LYS A 204 8.17 20.44 -11.36
C LYS A 204 7.39 21.75 -11.49
N ASP A 205 6.11 21.68 -11.88
CA ASP A 205 5.29 22.87 -12.08
C ASP A 205 5.01 23.58 -10.74
N PRO A 206 5.42 24.86 -10.56
CA PRO A 206 5.25 25.57 -9.30
C PRO A 206 3.78 25.75 -8.90
N THR A 207 2.89 25.95 -9.87
CA THR A 207 1.45 26.13 -9.64
C THR A 207 0.83 24.84 -9.09
N LEU A 208 1.20 23.69 -9.65
CA LEU A 208 0.80 22.38 -9.12
C LEU A 208 1.32 22.15 -7.70
N LEU A 209 2.60 22.44 -7.46
CA LEU A 209 3.20 22.27 -6.14
C LEU A 209 2.49 23.13 -5.09
N LYS A 210 2.14 24.37 -5.44
CA LYS A 210 1.33 25.25 -4.61
C LYS A 210 -0.06 24.68 -4.37
N LEU A 211 -0.78 24.28 -5.42
CA LEU A 211 -2.13 23.69 -5.32
C LEU A 211 -2.16 22.47 -4.39
N ILE A 212 -1.18 21.56 -4.53
CA ILE A 212 -1.08 20.38 -3.67
C ILE A 212 -0.73 20.79 -2.23
N GLY A 213 0.16 21.76 -2.05
CA GLY A 213 0.46 22.31 -0.73
C GLY A 213 -0.77 22.88 -0.03
N ASP A 214 -1.53 23.71 -0.74
CA ASP A 214 -2.78 24.33 -0.25
C ASP A 214 -3.82 23.25 0.09
N TYR A 215 -3.96 22.21 -0.75
CA TYR A 215 -4.86 21.09 -0.46
C TYR A 215 -4.44 20.28 0.77
N LEU A 216 -3.14 20.03 0.97
CA LEU A 216 -2.65 19.34 2.17
C LEU A 216 -2.90 20.16 3.44
N GLN A 217 -2.71 21.49 3.38
CA GLN A 217 -3.06 22.38 4.49
C GLN A 217 -4.56 22.37 4.78
N TYR A 218 -5.39 22.32 3.73
CA TYR A 218 -6.83 22.19 3.88
C TYR A 218 -7.22 20.88 4.58
N GLN A 219 -6.60 19.76 4.21
CA GLN A 219 -6.78 18.49 4.92
C GLN A 219 -6.43 18.61 6.40
N ASP A 220 -5.37 19.34 6.77
CA ASP A 220 -5.04 19.59 8.17
C ASP A 220 -6.11 20.42 8.90
N LYS A 221 -6.75 21.38 8.23
CA LYS A 221 -7.93 22.08 8.79
C LYS A 221 -9.05 21.07 9.07
N VAL A 222 -9.32 20.15 8.14
CA VAL A 222 -10.34 19.10 8.31
C VAL A 222 -9.98 18.14 9.45
N ARG A 223 -8.71 17.73 9.59
CA ARG A 223 -8.25 16.91 10.73
C ARG A 223 -8.47 17.62 12.07
N ARG A 224 -8.45 18.95 12.09
CA ARG A 224 -8.74 19.79 13.27
C ARG A 224 -10.23 20.13 13.44
N GLY A 225 -11.12 19.59 12.60
CA GLY A 225 -12.56 19.70 12.77
C GLY A 225 -13.26 20.74 11.89
N HIS A 226 -12.59 21.30 10.88
CA HIS A 226 -13.18 22.27 9.95
C HIS A 226 -14.52 21.81 9.33
N LEU A 227 -14.62 20.53 8.92
CA LEU A 227 -15.85 19.92 8.38
C LEU A 227 -16.59 19.05 9.42
N GLY A 228 -16.40 19.34 10.69
CA GLY A 228 -16.99 18.60 11.80
C GLY A 228 -16.49 17.15 11.93
N LYS A 229 -17.11 16.41 12.86
CA LYS A 229 -16.69 15.05 13.22
C LYS A 229 -16.80 14.04 12.06
N THR A 230 -17.80 14.21 11.20
CA THR A 230 -17.99 13.35 10.02
C THR A 230 -16.86 13.52 9.01
N GLY A 231 -16.48 14.77 8.71
CA GLY A 231 -15.33 15.06 7.83
C GLY A 231 -14.02 14.53 8.40
N MET A 232 -13.79 14.74 9.71
CA MET A 232 -12.62 14.18 10.41
C MET A 232 -12.55 12.65 10.30
N PHE A 233 -13.67 11.97 10.52
CA PHE A 233 -13.74 10.51 10.47
C PHE A 233 -13.38 9.97 9.08
N TRP A 234 -14.00 10.49 8.03
CA TRP A 234 -13.74 10.03 6.67
C TRP A 234 -12.35 10.39 6.19
N LEU A 235 -11.82 11.55 6.56
CA LEU A 235 -10.42 11.89 6.27
C LEU A 235 -9.45 10.93 6.98
N SER A 236 -9.72 10.55 8.24
CA SER A 236 -8.93 9.54 8.94
C SER A 236 -9.02 8.16 8.28
N MET A 237 -10.18 7.78 7.73
CA MET A 237 -10.30 6.56 6.92
C MET A 237 -9.44 6.65 5.65
N MET A 238 -9.49 7.78 4.94
CA MET A 238 -8.66 8.02 3.75
C MET A 238 -7.17 7.97 4.07
N ASP A 239 -6.73 8.51 5.21
CA ASP A 239 -5.33 8.43 5.67
C ASP A 239 -4.85 6.97 5.80
N HIS A 240 -5.66 6.10 6.42
CA HIS A 240 -5.34 4.67 6.50
C HIS A 240 -5.40 3.98 5.12
N ALA A 241 -6.34 4.35 4.25
CA ALA A 241 -6.41 3.80 2.90
C ALA A 241 -5.18 4.19 2.06
N ARG A 242 -4.71 5.44 2.19
CA ARG A 242 -3.48 5.92 1.55
C ARG A 242 -2.27 5.13 1.99
N LEU A 243 -2.15 4.71 3.25
CA LEU A 243 -1.07 3.81 3.70
C LEU A 243 -1.06 2.49 2.92
N VAL A 244 -2.23 1.89 2.67
CA VAL A 244 -2.33 0.66 1.85
C VAL A 244 -1.88 0.93 0.41
N PHE A 245 -2.28 2.07 -0.17
CA PHE A 245 -1.91 2.42 -1.54
C PHE A 245 -0.42 2.76 -1.66
N MET A 246 0.15 3.45 -0.67
CA MET A 246 1.57 3.79 -0.61
C MET A 246 2.43 2.55 -0.38
N MET A 247 1.94 1.55 0.35
CA MET A 247 2.60 0.25 0.47
C MET A 247 2.66 -0.48 -0.90
N ASP A 248 1.56 -0.50 -1.66
CA ASP A 248 1.54 -1.08 -3.01
C ASP A 248 2.48 -0.32 -3.97
N PHE A 249 2.47 1.01 -3.88
CA PHE A 249 3.39 1.87 -4.64
C PHE A 249 4.85 1.60 -4.26
N ALA A 250 5.16 1.49 -2.97
CA ALA A 250 6.50 1.29 -2.47
C ALA A 250 7.11 -0.01 -3.02
N VAL A 251 6.34 -1.11 -3.00
CA VAL A 251 6.81 -2.38 -3.56
C VAL A 251 6.99 -2.29 -5.08
N LYS A 252 6.02 -1.71 -5.80
CA LYS A 252 6.10 -1.57 -7.28
C LYS A 252 7.22 -0.67 -7.78
N THR A 253 7.68 0.26 -6.95
CA THR A 253 8.73 1.22 -7.30
C THR A 253 10.06 0.93 -6.61
N ASN A 254 10.14 -0.18 -5.87
CA ASN A 254 11.28 -0.53 -5.05
C ASN A 254 11.71 0.61 -4.09
N ASN A 255 10.73 1.32 -3.52
CA ASN A 255 10.96 2.44 -2.61
C ASN A 255 10.99 1.93 -1.16
N PHE A 256 12.19 1.61 -0.69
CA PHE A 256 12.40 1.07 0.65
C PHE A 256 11.97 2.03 1.77
N GLU A 257 12.30 3.32 1.68
CA GLU A 257 11.96 4.30 2.72
C GLU A 257 10.44 4.39 2.91
N LEU A 258 9.68 4.41 1.81
CA LEU A 258 8.23 4.43 1.87
C LEU A 258 7.66 3.10 2.38
N PHE A 259 8.24 1.97 1.99
CA PHE A 259 7.85 0.65 2.51
C PHE A 259 8.04 0.58 4.02
N HIS A 260 9.18 1.04 4.52
CA HIS A 260 9.51 1.13 5.94
C HIS A 260 8.50 2.03 6.67
N HIS A 261 8.29 3.26 6.18
CA HIS A 261 7.32 4.19 6.75
C HIS A 261 5.91 3.59 6.83
N CYS A 262 5.43 2.96 5.75
CA CYS A 262 4.09 2.39 5.73
C CYS A 262 3.94 1.25 6.76
N ASN A 263 4.96 0.41 6.96
CA ASN A 263 4.88 -0.68 7.93
C ASN A 263 4.80 -0.17 9.37
N GLY A 264 5.63 0.81 9.73
CA GLY A 264 5.58 1.46 11.06
C GLY A 264 4.24 2.17 11.28
N ALA A 265 3.82 2.97 10.30
CA ALA A 265 2.57 3.73 10.37
C ALA A 265 1.30 2.86 10.36
N MET A 266 1.37 1.58 9.99
CA MET A 266 0.23 0.65 10.06
C MET A 266 0.04 0.03 11.46
N ALA A 267 1.02 0.12 12.36
CA ALA A 267 0.94 -0.53 13.67
C ALA A 267 -0.19 0.03 14.55
N ASP A 268 -0.52 1.31 14.39
CA ASP A 268 -1.51 2.05 15.20
C ASP A 268 -2.95 1.50 15.08
N LEU A 269 -3.42 1.30 13.84
CA LEU A 269 -4.75 0.79 13.54
C LEU A 269 -4.85 -0.68 13.95
N PHE A 270 -3.78 -1.44 13.74
CA PHE A 270 -3.71 -2.80 14.24
C PHE A 270 -3.84 -2.82 15.76
N PHE A 271 -3.13 -1.95 16.48
CA PHE A 271 -3.23 -1.89 17.93
C PHE A 271 -4.64 -1.50 18.39
N ALA A 272 -5.23 -0.47 17.75
CA ALA A 272 -6.54 0.06 18.12
C ALA A 272 -7.72 -0.90 17.84
N TYR A 273 -7.57 -1.84 16.90
CA TYR A 273 -8.67 -2.70 16.42
C TYR A 273 -8.34 -4.20 16.47
N ASP A 274 -7.89 -4.70 17.62
CA ASP A 274 -7.65 -6.14 17.91
C ASP A 274 -6.61 -6.83 17.00
N GLY A 275 -5.66 -6.08 16.46
CA GLY A 275 -4.56 -6.56 15.63
C GLY A 275 -3.25 -6.73 16.38
N HIS A 276 -3.28 -7.10 17.66
CA HIS A 276 -2.10 -7.05 18.54
C HIS A 276 -0.86 -7.80 18.03
N ASN A 277 -1.02 -8.94 17.35
CA ASN A 277 0.11 -9.63 16.74
C ASN A 277 0.75 -8.76 15.65
N TYR A 278 -0.05 -8.26 14.71
CA TYR A 278 0.44 -7.35 13.66
C TYR A 278 1.09 -6.10 14.25
N ALA A 279 0.47 -5.47 15.24
CA ALA A 279 1.04 -4.31 15.92
C ALA A 279 2.42 -4.61 16.52
N ARG A 280 2.54 -5.68 17.32
CA ARG A 280 3.80 -6.09 17.96
C ARG A 280 4.91 -6.33 16.96
N TYR A 281 4.64 -7.14 15.93
CA TYR A 281 5.68 -7.54 14.98
C TYR A 281 6.02 -6.45 13.97
N LEU A 282 5.08 -5.56 13.62
CA LEU A 282 5.41 -4.38 12.82
C LEU A 282 6.28 -3.39 13.59
N THR A 283 6.04 -3.17 14.89
CA THR A 283 6.93 -2.35 15.73
C THR A 283 8.34 -2.95 15.83
N TRP A 284 8.44 -4.28 16.01
CA TRP A 284 9.75 -4.94 15.95
C TRP A 284 10.42 -4.79 14.58
N PHE A 285 9.65 -4.98 13.51
CA PHE A 285 10.14 -4.90 12.15
C PHE A 285 10.61 -3.50 11.77
N GLU A 286 9.92 -2.46 12.24
CA GLU A 286 10.33 -1.07 12.10
C GLU A 286 11.70 -0.81 12.77
N ALA A 287 11.89 -1.30 14.00
CA ALA A 287 13.20 -1.22 14.67
C ALA A 287 14.29 -1.97 13.88
N PHE A 288 13.96 -3.17 13.37
CA PHE A 288 14.86 -3.96 12.53
C PHE A 288 15.27 -3.21 11.25
N LEU A 289 14.30 -2.68 10.50
CA LEU A 289 14.54 -1.93 9.28
C LEU A 289 15.34 -0.65 9.52
N THR A 290 15.14 0.02 10.66
CA THR A 290 15.92 1.20 11.06
C THR A 290 17.40 0.86 11.30
N SER A 291 17.67 -0.34 11.84
CA SER A 291 19.04 -0.81 12.11
C SER A 291 19.74 -1.47 10.91
N THR A 292 19.03 -1.66 9.79
CA THR A 292 19.53 -2.39 8.61
C THR A 292 19.95 -1.43 7.50
N SER A 293 21.06 -1.74 6.81
CA SER A 293 21.53 -0.92 5.68
C SER A 293 20.48 -0.85 4.55
N PRO A 294 20.10 0.35 4.05
CA PRO A 294 19.15 0.50 2.94
C PRO A 294 19.56 -0.24 1.66
N ILE A 295 20.87 -0.40 1.43
CA ILE A 295 21.43 -1.12 0.26
C ILE A 295 21.09 -2.61 0.35
N LEU A 296 21.17 -3.20 1.55
CA LEU A 296 20.84 -4.60 1.78
C LEU A 296 19.37 -4.85 1.44
N VAL A 297 18.48 -3.95 1.85
CA VAL A 297 17.05 -4.13 1.62
C VAL A 297 16.64 -3.87 0.17
N LEU A 298 17.25 -2.91 -0.53
CA LEU A 298 16.99 -2.66 -1.96
C LEU A 298 17.33 -3.84 -2.86
N LEU A 299 18.40 -4.58 -2.53
CA LEU A 299 18.75 -5.83 -3.22
C LEU A 299 17.66 -6.89 -3.03
N ILE A 300 17.02 -6.90 -1.87
CA ILE A 300 15.99 -7.87 -1.49
C ILE A 300 14.60 -7.50 -2.03
N THR A 301 14.22 -6.22 -1.99
CA THR A 301 12.88 -5.78 -2.39
C THR A 301 12.67 -5.77 -3.91
N SER A 302 13.76 -5.72 -4.69
CA SER A 302 13.74 -5.90 -6.14
C SER A 302 13.29 -7.31 -6.59
N SER A 303 13.25 -8.27 -5.66
CA SER A 303 12.79 -9.65 -5.85
C SER A 303 11.30 -9.85 -5.58
N LEU A 304 10.59 -8.83 -5.07
CA LEU A 304 9.24 -8.95 -4.50
C LEU A 304 8.10 -8.63 -5.47
N GLU A 305 8.36 -8.65 -6.78
CA GLU A 305 7.32 -8.54 -7.79
C GLU A 305 6.44 -9.80 -7.81
N LEU A 306 5.45 -9.81 -6.91
CA LEU A 306 4.22 -10.60 -6.96
C LEU A 306 3.01 -9.66 -7.03
#